data_AF-A0A1Q3BJS7-F1
#
_entry.id   AF-A0A1Q3BJS7-F1
#
_cell.length_a   1.000
_cell.length_b   1.000
_cell.length_c   1.000
_cell.angle_alpha   90.00
_cell.angle_beta   90.00
_cell.angle_gamma   90.00
#
_symmetry.space_group_name_H-M   'P 1'
#
loop_
_entity.id
_entity.type
_entity.pdbx_description
1 polymer ?
#
loop_
_entity_poly.entity_id
_entity_poly.type
_entity_poly.pdbx_seq_one_letter_code
_entity_poly.pdbx_strand_id
1 'polypeptide(L)' 'KLYRAKTKSKDKMIGKCNESYSYLYKYADLVKKTNIGSIVKFGMFICYEASRKGFKEGCRPFIGLDGCHFKGMYGGILL' A
#
# COMPACT_ATOMS: atom_id res chain seq x y z
N LYS A 1 -0.71 -35.53 -4.79
CA LYS A 1 -1.58 -35.22 -3.62
C LYS A 1 -0.96 -34.19 -2.65
N LEU A 2 0.36 -34.23 -2.39
CA LEU A 2 1.04 -33.31 -1.44
C LEU A 2 0.97 -31.82 -1.81
N TYR A 3 1.10 -31.49 -3.11
CA TYR A 3 1.06 -30.11 -3.61
C TYR A 3 -0.23 -29.37 -3.22
N ARG A 4 -1.39 -30.00 -3.45
CA ARG A 4 -2.70 -29.39 -3.15
C ARG A 4 -2.94 -29.18 -1.66
N ALA A 5 -2.41 -30.06 -0.82
CA ALA A 5 -2.44 -29.90 0.64
C ALA A 5 -1.56 -28.71 1.08
N LYS A 6 -0.36 -28.58 0.50
CA LYS A 6 0.56 -27.48 0.77
C LYS A 6 -0.04 -26.12 0.38
N THR A 7 -0.69 -26.01 -0.78
CA THR A 7 -1.35 -24.76 -1.22
C THR A 7 -2.50 -24.39 -0.30
N LYS A 8 -3.39 -25.33 0.05
CA LYS A 8 -4.51 -25.07 0.97
C LYS A 8 -4.07 -24.64 2.37
N SER A 9 -3.00 -25.23 2.91
CA SER A 9 -2.45 -24.80 4.19
C SER A 9 -1.86 -23.39 4.10
N LYS A 10 -1.17 -23.07 2.98
CA LYS A 10 -0.62 -21.74 2.74
C LYS A 10 -1.71 -20.68 2.60
N ASP A 11 -2.80 -20.98 1.90
CA ASP A 11 -3.95 -20.09 1.75
C ASP A 11 -4.66 -19.85 3.09
N LYS A 12 -4.75 -20.88 3.95
CA LYS A 12 -5.27 -20.73 5.32
C LYS A 12 -4.36 -19.89 6.22
N MET A 13 -3.04 -19.98 6.07
CA MET A 13 -2.08 -19.22 6.88
C MET A 13 -1.95 -17.76 6.46
N ILE A 14 -1.90 -17.49 5.14
CA ILE A 14 -1.73 -16.13 4.60
C ILE A 14 -3.07 -15.37 4.59
N GLY A 15 -4.19 -16.09 4.60
CA GLY A 15 -5.51 -15.50 4.44
C GLY A 15 -5.83 -15.21 2.97
N LYS A 16 -7.06 -14.73 2.70
CA LYS A 16 -7.46 -14.35 1.35
C LYS A 16 -6.95 -12.95 1.04
N CYS A 17 -6.01 -12.86 0.12
CA CYS A 17 -5.41 -11.59 -0.28
C CYS A 17 -6.46 -10.56 -0.81
N ASN A 18 -7.55 -11.03 -1.44
CA ASN A 18 -8.71 -10.20 -1.82
C ASN A 18 -9.37 -9.47 -0.63
N GLU A 19 -9.47 -10.12 0.53
CA GLU A 19 -10.07 -9.49 1.72
C GLU A 19 -9.17 -8.37 2.25
N SER A 20 -7.85 -8.53 2.18
CA SER A 20 -6.89 -7.49 2.59
C SER A 20 -7.05 -6.19 1.80
N TYR A 21 -7.33 -6.27 0.48
CA TYR A 21 -7.55 -5.09 -0.36
C TYR A 21 -8.89 -4.38 -0.06
N SER A 22 -9.88 -5.08 0.51
CA SER A 22 -11.16 -4.47 0.88
C SER A 22 -11.00 -3.40 1.96
N TYR A 23 -9.99 -3.53 2.83
CA TYR A 23 -9.70 -2.56 3.89
C TYR A 23 -9.06 -1.28 3.37
N LEU A 24 -8.45 -1.28 2.18
CA LEU A 24 -7.81 -0.10 1.60
C LEU A 24 -8.80 1.03 1.35
N TYR A 25 -10.03 0.70 0.94
CA TYR A 25 -11.10 1.68 0.74
C TYR A 25 -11.49 2.35 2.06
N LYS A 26 -11.69 1.55 3.12
CA LYS A 26 -11.99 2.06 4.46
C LYS A 26 -10.85 2.94 4.99
N TYR A 27 -9.61 2.53 4.74
CA TYR A 27 -8.43 3.30 5.12
C TYR A 27 -8.33 4.62 4.37
N ALA A 28 -8.58 4.62 3.05
CA ALA A 28 -8.61 5.84 2.23
C ALA A 28 -9.63 6.86 2.77
N ASP A 29 -10.81 6.40 3.15
CA ASP A 29 -11.84 7.26 3.75
C ASP A 29 -11.43 7.80 5.12
N LEU A 30 -10.78 6.98 5.95
CA LEU A 30 -10.24 7.42 7.24
C LEU A 30 -9.16 8.48 7.06
N VAL A 31 -8.20 8.28 6.14
CA VAL A 31 -7.12 9.24 5.87
C VAL A 31 -7.69 10.59 5.43
N LYS A 32 -8.69 10.59 4.55
CA LYS A 32 -9.36 11.83 4.11
C LYS A 32 -10.09 12.54 5.25
N LYS A 33 -10.66 11.80 6.20
CA LYS A 33 -11.36 12.36 7.37
C LYS A 33 -10.39 12.91 8.41
N THR A 34 -9.32 12.20 8.73
CA THR A 34 -8.38 12.58 9.79
C THR A 34 -7.36 13.60 9.33
N ASN A 35 -6.94 13.55 8.07
CA ASN A 35 -5.91 14.42 7.50
C ASN A 35 -6.48 15.17 6.30
N ILE A 36 -7.23 16.23 6.60
CA ILE A 36 -7.71 17.18 5.60
C ILE A 36 -6.53 17.64 4.75
N GLY A 37 -6.69 17.68 3.43
CA GLY A 37 -5.61 18.06 2.48
C GLY A 37 -4.73 16.91 2.00
N SER A 38 -4.86 15.70 2.55
CA SER A 38 -4.15 14.51 2.05
C SER A 38 -4.72 14.01 0.72
N ILE A 39 -3.82 13.57 -0.17
CA ILE A 39 -4.18 13.08 -1.51
C ILE A 39 -4.19 11.55 -1.49
N VAL A 40 -5.31 10.95 -1.86
CA VAL A 40 -5.44 9.50 -2.00
C VAL A 40 -5.95 9.17 -3.41
N LYS A 41 -5.20 8.37 -4.16
CA LYS A 41 -5.59 7.86 -5.50
C LYS A 41 -5.81 6.35 -5.47
N PHE A 42 -6.85 5.90 -6.17
CA PHE A 42 -7.14 4.48 -6.37
C PHE A 42 -6.06 3.84 -7.25
N GLY A 43 -5.54 2.67 -6.85
CA GLY A 43 -4.24 2.15 -7.32
C GLY A 43 -3.08 2.34 -6.32
N MET A 44 -3.42 2.72 -5.08
CA MET A 44 -2.59 2.90 -3.88
C MET A 44 -1.41 3.89 -4.03
N PHE A 45 -1.78 5.17 -4.12
CA PHE A 45 -0.89 6.28 -3.79
C PHE A 45 -1.53 7.11 -2.67
N ILE A 46 -0.82 7.27 -1.55
CA ILE A 46 -1.25 8.05 -0.39
C ILE A 46 -0.16 9.09 -0.10
N CYS A 47 -0.52 10.37 -0.17
CA CYS A 47 0.38 11.47 0.15
C CYS A 47 -0.26 12.34 1.23
N TYR A 48 0.30 12.27 2.44
CA TYR A 48 -0.14 13.10 3.55
C TYR A 48 0.24 14.55 3.34
N GLU A 49 -0.64 15.46 3.73
CA GLU A 49 -0.38 16.90 3.60
C GLU A 49 0.88 17.31 4.36
N ALA A 50 1.05 16.82 5.59
CA ALA A 50 2.23 17.09 6.41
C ALA A 50 3.53 16.66 5.72
N SER A 51 3.56 15.45 5.14
CA SER A 51 4.71 14.95 4.39
C SER A 51 5.00 15.80 3.15
N ARG A 52 3.96 16.20 2.41
CA ARG A 52 4.10 17.08 1.24
C ARG A 52 4.67 18.44 1.63
N LYS A 53 4.17 19.04 2.72
CA LYS A 53 4.61 20.35 3.19
C LYS A 53 6.04 20.30 3.71
N GLY A 54 6.35 19.35 4.60
CA GLY A 54 7.71 19.15 5.12
C GLY A 54 8.73 18.86 4.02
N PHE A 55 8.34 18.09 3.01
CA PHE A 55 9.20 17.87 1.85
C PHE A 55 9.49 19.16 1.08
N LYS A 56 8.45 19.96 0.78
CA LYS A 56 8.62 21.23 0.05
C LYS A 56 9.45 22.26 0.81
N GLU A 57 9.30 22.32 2.13
CA GLU A 57 9.94 23.33 2.97
C GLU A 57 11.36 22.92 3.42
N GLY A 58 11.62 21.62 3.57
CA GLY A 58 12.84 21.12 4.21
C GLY A 58 13.73 20.21 3.37
N CYS A 59 13.25 19.65 2.25
CA CYS A 59 14.06 18.70 1.47
C CYS A 59 14.81 19.38 0.31
N ARG A 60 15.98 18.82 -0.02
CA ARG A 60 16.72 19.19 -1.24
C ARG A 60 15.92 18.80 -2.49
N PRO A 61 16.07 19.49 -3.63
CA PRO A 61 15.34 19.21 -4.87
C PRO A 61 15.69 17.87 -5.55
N PHE A 62 16.40 16.97 -4.86
CA PHE A 62 16.77 15.66 -5.40
C PHE A 62 16.12 14.54 -4.57
N ILE A 63 15.29 13.73 -5.24
CA ILE A 63 14.66 12.53 -4.65
C ILE A 63 15.22 11.32 -5.37
N GLY A 64 15.92 10.45 -4.64
CA GLY A 64 16.17 9.09 -5.07
C GLY A 64 15.02 8.20 -4.59
N LEU A 65 14.20 7.70 -5.51
CA LEU A 65 13.21 6.68 -5.22
C LEU A 65 13.81 5.32 -5.59
N ASP A 66 13.84 4.38 -4.64
CA ASP A 66 14.20 2.99 -4.92
C ASP A 66 12.96 2.11 -4.80
N GLY A 67 12.79 1.24 -5.80
CA GLY A 67 11.59 0.43 -5.95
C GLY A 67 11.75 -0.94 -5.30
N CYS A 68 10.85 -1.31 -4.39
CA CYS A 68 10.83 -2.66 -3.82
C CYS A 68 9.81 -3.54 -4.56
N HIS A 69 10.29 -4.61 -5.21
CA HIS A 69 9.40 -5.57 -5.89
C HIS A 69 8.61 -6.41 -4.88
N PHE A 70 7.29 -6.33 -4.94
CA PHE A 70 6.43 -7.19 -4.13
C PHE A 70 6.38 -8.61 -4.68
N LYS A 71 6.70 -9.58 -3.82
CA LYS A 71 6.52 -11.01 -4.11
C LYS A 71 5.18 -11.46 -3.55
N GLY A 72 4.12 -11.36 -4.35
CA GLY A 72 2.76 -11.72 -3.94
C GLY A 72 1.83 -11.89 -5.14
N MET A 73 0.56 -12.25 -4.87
CA MET A 73 -0.43 -12.52 -5.92
C MET A 73 -0.71 -11.33 -6.85
N TYR A 74 -0.48 -10.10 -6.38
CA TYR A 74 -0.78 -8.87 -7.12
C TYR A 74 0.45 -8.16 -7.70
N GLY A 75 1.65 -8.74 -7.57
CA GLY A 75 2.90 -8.18 -8.10
C GLY A 75 3.11 -6.70 -7.74
N GLY A 76 3.91 -5.99 -8.55
CA GLY A 76 4.11 -4.55 -8.46
C GLY A 76 5.40 -4.12 -7.76
N ILE A 77 5.67 -2.81 -7.85
CA ILE A 77 6.82 -2.14 -7.23
C ILE A 77 6.25 -1.17 -6.19
N LEU A 78 6.70 -1.28 -4.94
CA LEU A 78 6.52 -0.24 -3.94
C LEU A 78 7.54 0.86 -4.22
N LEU A 79 7.04 2.07 -4.45
CA LEU A 79 7.83 3.30 -4.61
C LEU A 79 7.65 4.20 -3.40
#